data_AF-H2YCG3-F1
#
_entry.id   AF-H2YCG3-F1
#
_cell.length_a   1.000
_cell.length_b   1.000
_cell.length_c   1.000
_cell.angle_alpha   90.00
_cell.angle_beta   90.00
_cell.angle_gamma   90.00
#
_symmetry.space_group_name_H-M   'P 1'
#
loop_
_entity.id
_entity.type
_entity.pdbx_description
1 polymer ?
#
loop_
_entity_poly.entity_id
_entity_poly.type
_entity_poly.pdbx_seq_one_letter_code
_entity_poly.pdbx_strand_id
1 'polypeptide(L)'
;HSARPSLFSTASGFDDYRGFLNLCVVLLVISNARVFLENILKYGILVDPLQWLSAVLYNPYQWPNLLLVLGKYLSGVLILFFCLFPRYYSWCFNYHSYVVFFFVIIYVGYVANVFLITVPHDKINKKLYVITVGSLFSCSVYVVVFLKLWSYAQTNKWYREGVHAKFSVKGVKRSVKSDGKYMMHTQCFKLFWLTLKIEYLNFKSIIQYPYNLSYRNLLYFMAAPTLCYEANYPRTSGINKSYLMRRALEILFLFQLELALIQQWVVPVLQKAILPIHNYEGYTIMERLLKLSVPNHFIWLVFFYFFFHSVLNALAEVMKFADREFYRDWWNAETIVYFWQAWNIPVHKWCVRHCYKPLLSIGCPKFAAQVSVFLLSAFFHEYLVSIPLHMFKAWAFFGMTMQIPLSVFTSWVSKRFSSNYGNMIVWMSLILGQPVAILAYVYHYYTLNIGGAIIQVNVIFI
;
A
#
# COMPACT_ATOMS: atom_id res chain seq x y z
N HIS A 1 -12.71 -26.97 -44.60
CA HIS A 1 -13.21 -26.46 -43.30
C HIS A 1 -12.82 -27.44 -42.20
N SER A 2 -12.33 -26.95 -41.06
CA SER A 2 -12.00 -27.79 -39.88
C SER A 2 -12.93 -27.43 -38.72
N ALA A 3 -13.28 -28.43 -37.90
CA ALA A 3 -14.01 -28.21 -36.66
C ALA A 3 -13.10 -27.45 -35.70
N ARG A 4 -13.47 -26.22 -35.36
CA ARG A 4 -12.75 -25.37 -34.40
C ARG A 4 -13.75 -24.51 -33.62
N PRO A 5 -13.57 -24.33 -32.30
CA PRO A 5 -14.38 -23.42 -31.53
C PRO A 5 -14.11 -21.96 -31.92
N SER A 6 -15.09 -21.09 -31.76
CA SER A 6 -14.90 -19.64 -31.90
C SER A 6 -13.97 -19.11 -30.80
N LEU A 7 -13.15 -18.11 -31.10
CA LEU A 7 -12.11 -17.62 -30.17
C LEU A 7 -12.66 -17.15 -28.81
N PHE A 8 -13.85 -16.54 -28.75
CA PHE A 8 -14.47 -16.14 -27.48
C PHE A 8 -15.26 -17.24 -26.77
N SER A 9 -15.38 -18.42 -27.37
CA SER A 9 -16.01 -19.56 -26.69
C SER A 9 -15.07 -20.08 -25.62
N THR A 10 -15.60 -20.45 -24.45
CA THR A 10 -14.79 -20.99 -23.34
C THR A 10 -13.97 -22.22 -23.74
N ALA A 11 -14.44 -22.98 -24.74
CA ALA A 11 -13.73 -24.14 -25.29
C ALA A 11 -12.50 -23.81 -26.16
N SER A 12 -12.28 -22.55 -26.54
CA SER A 12 -11.13 -22.15 -27.39
C SER A 12 -9.81 -22.11 -26.64
N GLY A 13 -9.83 -21.88 -25.33
CA GLY A 13 -8.64 -21.64 -24.51
C GLY A 13 -7.86 -20.37 -24.88
N PHE A 14 -8.43 -19.47 -25.68
CA PHE A 14 -7.75 -18.26 -26.14
C PHE A 14 -7.62 -17.21 -25.00
N ASP A 15 -6.40 -16.72 -24.78
CA ASP A 15 -6.04 -15.86 -23.66
C ASP A 15 -5.34 -14.54 -24.06
N ASP A 16 -4.98 -14.34 -25.33
CA ASP A 16 -4.29 -13.12 -25.80
C ASP A 16 -5.26 -11.99 -26.18
N TYR A 17 -5.62 -11.16 -25.20
CA TYR A 17 -6.50 -9.99 -25.38
C TYR A 17 -5.74 -8.66 -25.52
N ARG A 18 -4.44 -8.67 -25.86
CA ARG A 18 -3.62 -7.44 -25.95
C ARG A 18 -4.17 -6.40 -26.92
N GLY A 19 -4.81 -6.84 -28.01
CA GLY A 19 -5.46 -5.95 -28.96
C GLY A 19 -6.56 -5.09 -28.33
N PHE A 20 -7.38 -5.67 -27.44
CA PHE A 20 -8.41 -4.92 -26.73
C PHE A 20 -7.82 -3.94 -25.72
N LEU A 21 -6.74 -4.31 -25.03
CA LEU A 21 -6.04 -3.38 -24.15
C LEU A 21 -5.53 -2.16 -24.92
N ASN A 22 -4.91 -2.39 -26.09
CA ASN A 22 -4.44 -1.30 -26.95
C ASN A 22 -5.61 -0.42 -27.42
N LEU A 23 -6.75 -1.02 -27.79
CA LEU A 23 -7.96 -0.29 -28.16
C LEU A 23 -8.46 0.58 -27.00
N CYS A 24 -8.53 0.04 -25.78
CA CYS A 24 -8.92 0.81 -24.59
C CYS A 24 -8.01 2.01 -24.36
N VAL A 25 -6.69 1.85 -24.51
CA VAL A 25 -5.73 2.95 -24.39
C VAL A 25 -5.97 3.99 -25.48
N VAL A 26 -6.16 3.57 -26.73
CA VAL A 26 -6.43 4.48 -27.86
C VAL A 26 -7.72 5.27 -27.64
N LEU A 27 -8.81 4.60 -27.24
CA LEU A 27 -10.08 5.26 -26.96
C LEU A 27 -9.94 6.28 -25.83
N LEU A 28 -9.26 5.90 -24.74
CA LEU A 28 -9.04 6.75 -23.58
C LEU A 28 -8.19 7.98 -23.92
N VAL A 29 -7.16 7.83 -24.77
CA VAL A 29 -6.37 8.95 -25.28
C VAL A 29 -7.22 9.83 -26.19
N ILE A 30 -7.91 9.28 -27.19
CA ILE A 30 -8.69 10.08 -28.15
C ILE A 30 -9.83 10.84 -27.46
N SER A 31 -10.57 10.20 -26.55
CA SER A 31 -11.71 10.82 -25.86
C SER A 31 -11.29 11.95 -24.92
N ASN A 32 -10.09 11.88 -24.35
CA ASN A 32 -9.62 12.82 -23.32
C ASN A 32 -8.48 13.74 -23.79
N ALA A 33 -7.88 13.49 -24.98
CA ALA A 33 -6.78 14.29 -25.50
C ALA A 33 -7.18 15.76 -25.65
N ARG A 34 -8.41 16.03 -26.10
CA ARG A 34 -8.95 17.39 -26.18
C ARG A 34 -8.96 18.07 -24.81
N VAL A 35 -9.53 17.43 -23.79
CA VAL A 35 -9.63 17.98 -22.42
C VAL A 35 -8.23 18.15 -21.81
N PHE A 36 -7.33 17.20 -22.02
CA PHE A 36 -5.95 17.27 -21.55
C PHE A 36 -5.18 18.44 -22.19
N LEU A 37 -5.28 18.59 -23.52
CA LEU A 37 -4.67 19.69 -24.26
C LEU A 37 -5.29 21.04 -23.90
N GLU A 38 -6.61 21.13 -23.80
CA GLU A 38 -7.29 22.35 -23.34
C GLU A 38 -6.84 22.73 -21.93
N ASN A 39 -6.65 21.78 -21.02
CA ASN A 39 -6.12 22.07 -19.69
C ASN A 39 -4.67 22.57 -19.74
N ILE A 40 -3.79 21.96 -20.54
CA ILE A 40 -2.41 22.42 -20.71
C ILE A 40 -2.37 23.81 -21.36
N LEU A 41 -3.22 24.08 -22.35
CA LEU A 41 -3.24 25.36 -23.07
C LEU A 41 -3.86 26.48 -22.22
N LYS A 42 -4.96 26.20 -21.52
CA LYS A 42 -5.69 27.18 -20.71
C LYS A 42 -4.97 27.53 -19.43
N TYR A 43 -4.38 26.53 -18.78
CA TYR A 43 -3.77 26.69 -17.48
C TYR A 43 -2.23 26.70 -17.55
N GLY A 44 -1.63 26.32 -18.67
CA GLY A 44 -0.19 26.12 -18.77
C GLY A 44 0.27 24.92 -17.93
N ILE A 45 1.59 24.78 -17.79
CA ILE A 45 2.15 24.04 -16.65
C ILE A 45 1.95 24.95 -15.43
N LEU A 46 0.80 24.83 -14.77
CA LEU A 46 0.41 25.64 -13.60
C LEU A 46 1.37 25.57 -12.41
N VAL A 47 2.21 24.55 -12.39
CA VAL A 47 3.12 24.29 -11.29
C VAL A 47 4.50 24.73 -11.73
N ASP A 48 4.89 25.95 -11.36
CA ASP A 48 6.31 26.30 -11.31
C ASP A 48 6.93 25.57 -10.10
N PRO A 49 7.77 24.54 -10.32
CA PRO A 49 8.32 23.75 -9.23
C PRO A 49 9.22 24.59 -8.31
N LEU A 50 9.85 25.63 -8.83
CA LEU A 50 10.75 26.50 -8.08
C LEU A 50 9.97 27.48 -7.20
N GLN A 51 8.87 28.05 -7.71
CA GLN A 51 7.97 28.89 -6.91
C GLN A 51 7.20 28.07 -5.86
N TRP A 52 6.78 26.86 -6.20
CA TRP A 52 6.15 25.98 -5.21
C TRP A 52 7.14 25.61 -4.09
N LEU A 53 8.39 25.25 -4.46
CA LEU A 53 9.43 24.93 -3.49
C LEU A 53 9.79 26.16 -2.62
N SER A 54 9.88 27.36 -3.20
CA SER A 54 10.14 28.57 -2.44
C SER A 54 8.98 28.92 -1.50
N ALA A 55 7.72 28.73 -1.92
CA ALA A 55 6.55 28.91 -1.07
C ALA A 55 6.51 27.91 0.11
N VAL A 56 6.90 26.65 -0.14
CA VAL A 56 7.04 25.62 0.90
C VAL A 56 8.15 25.99 1.90
N LEU A 57 9.31 26.45 1.42
CA LEU A 57 10.45 26.82 2.27
C LEU A 57 10.21 28.12 3.05
N TYR A 58 9.43 29.05 2.49
CA TYR A 58 9.12 30.33 3.11
C TYR A 58 8.20 30.19 4.34
N ASN A 59 7.17 29.34 4.26
CA ASN A 59 6.32 29.06 5.42
C ASN A 59 5.94 27.56 5.52
N PRO A 60 6.83 26.73 6.08
CA PRO A 60 6.62 25.29 6.15
C PRO A 60 5.39 24.89 7.00
N TYR A 61 5.01 25.70 8.00
CA TYR A 61 3.86 25.45 8.87
C TYR A 61 2.52 25.51 8.15
N GLN A 62 2.44 26.19 6.99
CA GLN A 62 1.24 26.18 6.14
C GLN A 62 1.02 24.85 5.41
N TRP A 63 2.03 23.98 5.39
CA TRP A 63 2.00 22.66 4.77
C TRP A 63 2.25 21.54 5.79
N PRO A 64 1.39 21.40 6.82
CA PRO A 64 1.64 20.49 7.93
C PRO A 64 1.77 19.03 7.47
N ASN A 65 1.00 18.61 6.46
CA ASN A 65 1.11 17.27 5.87
C ASN A 65 2.48 17.02 5.20
N LEU A 66 3.05 18.04 4.54
CA LEU A 66 4.38 17.91 3.95
C LEU A 66 5.45 17.83 5.03
N LEU A 67 5.33 18.63 6.10
CA LEU A 67 6.20 18.54 7.27
C LEU A 67 6.10 17.18 7.95
N LEU A 68 4.91 16.58 8.04
CA LEU A 68 4.72 15.22 8.55
C LEU A 68 5.41 14.17 7.67
N VAL A 69 5.31 14.30 6.35
CA VAL A 69 5.98 13.40 5.40
C VAL A 69 7.50 13.57 5.45
N LEU A 70 8.02 14.80 5.56
CA LEU A 70 9.45 15.06 5.74
C LEU A 70 9.92 14.63 7.13
N GLY A 71 9.06 14.77 8.14
CA GLY A 71 9.22 14.30 9.51
C GLY A 71 9.51 12.81 9.61
N LYS A 72 9.05 11.99 8.66
CA LYS A 72 9.41 10.56 8.57
C LYS A 72 10.89 10.32 8.28
N TYR A 73 11.56 11.27 7.63
CA TYR A 73 13.00 11.22 7.36
C TYR A 73 13.78 11.87 8.50
N LEU A 74 13.19 12.85 9.20
CA LEU A 74 13.71 13.46 10.44
C LEU A 74 13.62 12.51 11.65
N SER A 75 12.63 11.62 11.66
CA SER A 75 12.64 10.41 12.49
C SER A 75 13.76 9.41 12.07
N GLY A 76 14.65 9.83 11.17
CA GLY A 76 15.97 9.26 10.92
C GLY A 76 16.80 9.00 12.18
N VAL A 77 16.53 9.69 13.30
CA VAL A 77 17.06 9.32 14.63
C VAL A 77 16.62 7.92 15.08
N LEU A 78 15.42 7.48 14.69
CA LEU A 78 14.91 6.12 14.92
C LEU A 78 15.53 5.12 13.97
N ILE A 79 15.71 5.48 12.70
CA ILE A 79 16.43 4.67 11.72
C ILE A 79 17.89 4.46 12.18
N LEU A 80 18.51 5.50 12.73
CA LEU A 80 19.82 5.46 13.37
C LEU A 80 19.81 4.61 14.64
N PHE A 81 18.80 4.73 15.52
CA PHE A 81 18.61 3.83 16.67
C PHE A 81 18.45 2.36 16.22
N PHE A 82 17.62 2.09 15.21
CA PHE A 82 17.42 0.76 14.63
C PHE A 82 18.64 0.20 13.89
N CYS A 83 19.55 1.05 13.39
CA CYS A 83 20.83 0.63 12.79
C CYS A 83 21.93 0.42 13.84
N LEU A 84 22.01 1.27 14.86
CA LEU A 84 23.10 1.29 15.84
C LEU A 84 22.85 0.36 17.02
N PHE A 85 21.61 0.27 17.50
CA PHE A 85 21.25 -0.56 18.66
C PHE A 85 21.45 -2.08 18.44
N PRO A 86 21.09 -2.70 17.29
CA PRO A 86 21.40 -4.11 17.07
C PRO A 86 22.89 -4.39 16.84
N ARG A 87 23.72 -3.39 16.52
CA ARG A 87 25.19 -3.55 16.45
C ARG A 87 25.81 -3.66 17.84
N TYR A 88 25.25 -2.94 18.83
CA TYR A 88 25.79 -2.88 20.20
C TYR A 88 25.13 -3.89 21.16
N TYR A 89 23.80 -4.08 21.07
CA TYR A 89 23.02 -4.96 21.95
C TYR A 89 22.55 -6.24 21.23
N SER A 90 23.36 -6.76 20.31
CA SER A 90 22.99 -7.88 19.43
C SER A 90 22.65 -9.18 20.18
N TRP A 91 22.99 -9.29 21.46
CA TRP A 91 22.83 -10.50 22.28
C TRP A 91 21.65 -10.49 23.27
N CYS A 92 20.88 -9.40 23.38
CA CYS A 92 19.71 -9.37 24.27
C CYS A 92 18.50 -10.03 23.59
N PHE A 93 18.01 -11.14 24.15
CA PHE A 93 16.90 -11.98 23.64
C PHE A 93 15.54 -11.25 23.46
N ASN A 94 15.40 -9.98 23.86
CA ASN A 94 14.15 -9.21 23.77
C ASN A 94 14.17 -8.00 22.81
N TYR A 95 15.19 -7.86 21.95
CA TYR A 95 15.30 -6.73 21.01
C TYR A 95 14.03 -6.48 20.17
N HIS A 96 13.35 -7.55 19.72
CA HIS A 96 12.14 -7.44 18.91
C HIS A 96 11.00 -6.71 19.63
N SER A 97 10.77 -7.03 20.91
CA SER A 97 9.69 -6.43 21.70
C SER A 97 9.91 -4.95 21.97
N TYR A 98 11.16 -4.54 22.28
CA TYR A 98 11.49 -3.13 22.47
C TYR A 98 11.36 -2.34 21.16
N VAL A 99 11.79 -2.91 20.04
CA VAL A 99 11.66 -2.29 18.71
C VAL A 99 10.19 -2.02 18.37
N VAL A 100 9.33 -3.02 18.58
CA VAL A 100 7.88 -2.90 18.35
C VAL A 100 7.27 -1.86 19.30
N PHE A 101 7.63 -1.88 20.58
CA PHE A 101 7.11 -0.93 21.57
C PHE A 101 7.46 0.53 21.25
N PHE A 102 8.73 0.83 20.96
CA PHE A 102 9.16 2.17 20.56
C PHE A 102 8.49 2.62 19.25
N PHE A 103 8.33 1.71 18.29
CA PHE A 103 7.61 2.03 17.06
C PHE A 103 6.14 2.38 17.35
N VAL A 104 5.45 1.60 18.18
CA VAL A 104 4.04 1.84 18.54
C VAL A 104 3.86 3.20 19.20
N ILE A 105 4.72 3.59 20.14
CA ILE A 105 4.65 4.91 20.78
C ILE A 105 4.75 6.04 19.74
N ILE A 106 5.64 5.90 18.78
CA ILE A 106 5.91 6.93 17.78
C ILE A 106 4.80 6.98 16.74
N TYR A 107 4.30 5.81 16.35
CA TYR A 107 3.12 5.71 15.50
C TYR A 107 1.91 6.34 16.17
N VAL A 108 1.68 6.08 17.46
CA VAL A 108 0.61 6.73 18.24
C VAL A 108 0.82 8.25 18.30
N GLY A 109 2.04 8.71 18.56
CA GLY A 109 2.37 10.14 18.51
C GLY A 109 2.09 10.75 17.13
N TYR A 110 2.40 10.03 16.05
CA TYR A 110 2.11 10.48 14.69
C TYR A 110 0.60 10.54 14.40
N VAL A 111 -0.15 9.49 14.74
CA VAL A 111 -1.62 9.46 14.58
C VAL A 111 -2.26 10.62 15.35
N ALA A 112 -1.77 10.90 16.57
CA ALA A 112 -2.21 12.05 17.34
C ALA A 112 -1.89 13.37 16.62
N ASN A 113 -0.70 13.52 16.02
CA ASN A 113 -0.35 14.72 15.25
C ASN A 113 -1.20 14.90 13.99
N VAL A 114 -1.44 13.84 13.21
CA VAL A 114 -2.35 13.90 12.05
C VAL A 114 -3.73 14.33 12.52
N PHE A 115 -4.27 13.66 13.54
CA PHE A 115 -5.59 13.96 14.08
C PHE A 115 -5.69 15.43 14.50
N LEU A 116 -4.72 15.94 15.25
CA LEU A 116 -4.65 17.35 15.68
C LEU A 116 -4.55 18.33 14.50
N ILE A 117 -3.79 18.01 13.46
CA ILE A 117 -3.66 18.85 12.25
C ILE A 117 -4.97 18.89 11.46
N THR A 118 -5.71 17.78 11.46
CA THR A 118 -6.94 17.64 10.70
C THR A 118 -8.17 18.23 11.43
N VAL A 119 -8.12 18.33 12.78
CA VAL A 119 -9.20 18.95 13.58
C VAL A 119 -9.33 20.44 13.20
N PRO A 120 -10.54 20.89 12.78
CA PRO A 120 -10.75 22.28 12.42
C PRO A 120 -10.67 23.18 13.67
N HIS A 121 -9.55 23.88 13.85
CA HIS A 121 -9.45 25.03 14.73
C HIS A 121 -10.19 26.22 14.09
N ASP A 122 -11.47 26.36 14.45
CA ASP A 122 -12.39 27.46 14.15
C ASP A 122 -12.80 27.70 12.68
N LYS A 123 -13.94 28.42 12.55
CA LYS A 123 -14.74 28.73 11.34
C LYS A 123 -14.01 29.40 10.16
N ILE A 124 -12.67 29.43 10.14
CA ILE A 124 -11.86 30.20 9.18
C ILE A 124 -11.13 29.33 8.15
N ASN A 125 -11.02 28.02 8.33
CA ASN A 125 -10.33 27.19 7.33
C ASN A 125 -11.27 26.64 6.25
N LYS A 126 -11.62 27.49 5.29
CA LYS A 126 -12.15 27.11 3.95
C LYS A 126 -11.19 26.22 3.11
N LYS A 127 -10.11 25.68 3.71
CA LYS A 127 -9.06 24.85 3.09
C LYS A 127 -9.05 23.39 3.58
N LEU A 128 -10.19 22.87 4.05
CA LEU A 128 -10.35 21.48 4.52
C LEU A 128 -9.91 20.42 3.48
N TYR A 129 -10.02 20.73 2.18
CA TYR A 129 -9.65 19.85 1.06
C TYR A 129 -8.16 19.49 1.00
N VAL A 130 -7.27 20.49 1.04
CA VAL A 130 -5.80 20.29 0.96
C VAL A 130 -5.31 19.52 2.18
N ILE A 131 -5.98 19.73 3.32
CA ILE A 131 -5.68 19.05 4.57
C ILE A 131 -6.07 17.57 4.45
N THR A 132 -7.27 17.23 3.99
CA THR A 132 -7.76 15.84 3.92
C THR A 132 -6.94 14.95 2.96
N VAL A 133 -6.69 15.41 1.73
CA VAL A 133 -5.90 14.63 0.73
C VAL A 133 -4.45 14.48 1.18
N GLY A 134 -3.86 15.57 1.68
CA GLY A 134 -2.52 15.53 2.23
C GLY A 134 -2.43 14.60 3.44
N SER A 135 -3.48 14.49 4.25
CA SER A 135 -3.53 13.59 5.41
C SER A 135 -3.71 12.13 4.99
N LEU A 136 -4.50 11.81 3.97
CA LEU A 136 -4.57 10.47 3.39
C LEU A 136 -3.20 10.02 2.85
N PHE A 137 -2.53 10.89 2.09
CA PHE A 137 -1.19 10.62 1.58
C PHE A 137 -0.19 10.40 2.72
N SER A 138 -0.23 11.26 3.74
CA SER A 138 0.64 11.14 4.91
C SER A 138 0.38 9.83 5.67
N CYS A 139 -0.88 9.51 5.98
CA CYS A 139 -1.24 8.25 6.64
C CYS A 139 -0.76 7.03 5.85
N SER A 140 -0.94 7.04 4.52
CA SER A 140 -0.48 5.96 3.64
C SER A 140 1.03 5.77 3.70
N VAL A 141 1.78 6.87 3.69
CA VAL A 141 3.25 6.85 3.83
C VAL A 141 3.68 6.23 5.16
N TYR A 142 2.99 6.56 6.25
CA TYR A 142 3.33 6.02 7.58
C TYR A 142 2.96 4.55 7.73
N VAL A 143 1.86 4.08 7.13
CA VAL A 143 1.55 2.65 7.03
C VAL A 143 2.67 1.93 6.28
N VAL A 144 3.12 2.44 5.13
CA VAL A 144 4.23 1.84 4.38
C VAL A 144 5.52 1.79 5.22
N VAL A 145 5.85 2.87 5.93
CA VAL A 145 7.01 2.93 6.85
C VAL A 145 6.89 1.89 7.97
N PHE A 146 5.70 1.77 8.58
CA PHE A 146 5.43 0.75 9.60
C PHE A 146 5.69 -0.67 9.08
N LEU A 147 5.07 -1.03 7.96
CA LEU A 147 5.18 -2.38 7.38
C LEU A 147 6.64 -2.69 7.04
N LYS A 148 7.37 -1.72 6.49
CA LYS A 148 8.81 -1.86 6.20
C LYS A 148 9.63 -2.07 7.47
N LEU A 149 9.47 -1.24 8.49
CA LEU A 149 10.24 -1.36 9.73
C LEU A 149 9.93 -2.64 10.49
N TRP A 150 8.67 -3.08 10.50
CA TRP A 150 8.28 -4.39 11.01
C TRP A 150 9.03 -5.51 10.30
N SER A 151 9.02 -5.48 8.96
CA SER A 151 9.72 -6.47 8.15
C SER A 151 11.24 -6.45 8.39
N TYR A 152 11.84 -5.26 8.50
CA TYR A 152 13.25 -5.09 8.81
C TYR A 152 13.61 -5.69 10.17
N ALA A 153 12.82 -5.40 11.21
CA ALA A 153 13.03 -5.92 12.55
C ALA A 153 12.91 -7.45 12.60
N GLN A 154 11.86 -8.00 11.99
CA GLN A 154 11.60 -9.44 12.01
C GLN A 154 12.60 -10.24 11.17
N THR A 155 12.93 -9.78 9.96
CA THR A 155 13.93 -10.47 9.13
C THR A 155 15.33 -10.44 9.75
N ASN A 156 15.74 -9.32 10.38
CA ASN A 156 17.01 -9.27 11.10
C ASN A 156 17.03 -10.13 12.37
N LYS A 157 15.88 -10.33 13.02
CA LYS A 157 15.74 -11.32 14.10
C LYS A 157 16.03 -12.73 13.56
N TRP A 158 15.45 -13.10 12.42
CA TRP A 158 15.68 -14.41 11.80
C TRP A 158 17.12 -14.63 11.36
N TYR A 159 17.79 -13.62 10.78
CA TYR A 159 19.22 -13.73 10.45
C TYR A 159 20.07 -13.99 11.70
N ARG A 160 19.74 -13.32 12.80
CA ARG A 160 20.44 -13.49 14.08
C ARG A 160 20.24 -14.89 14.66
N GLU A 161 18.98 -15.37 14.70
CA GLU A 161 18.64 -16.72 15.17
C GLU A 161 19.32 -17.81 14.33
N GLY A 162 19.32 -17.66 12.99
CA GLY A 162 19.97 -18.60 12.08
C GLY A 162 21.49 -18.64 12.28
N VAL A 163 22.12 -17.50 12.59
CA VAL A 163 23.53 -17.44 12.94
C VAL A 163 23.80 -18.15 14.28
N HIS A 164 23.02 -17.86 15.33
CA HIS A 164 23.17 -18.55 16.63
C HIS A 164 23.00 -20.07 16.51
N ALA A 165 22.03 -20.54 15.71
CA ALA A 165 21.84 -21.97 15.47
C ALA A 165 23.06 -22.61 14.82
N LYS A 166 23.68 -21.95 13.82
CA LYS A 166 24.92 -22.45 13.19
C LYS A 166 26.09 -22.55 14.18
N PHE A 167 26.23 -21.59 15.09
CA PHE A 167 27.27 -21.62 16.13
C PHE A 167 27.00 -22.68 17.20
N SER A 168 25.74 -22.90 17.59
CA SER A 168 25.36 -23.97 18.52
C SER A 168 25.60 -25.37 17.96
N VAL A 169 25.51 -25.55 16.63
CA VAL A 169 25.74 -26.84 15.97
C VAL A 169 27.23 -27.09 15.73
N LYS A 170 28.02 -26.06 15.43
CA LYS A 170 29.48 -26.17 15.20
C LYS A 170 30.34 -26.10 16.48
N GLY A 171 29.75 -25.76 17.64
CA GLY A 171 30.48 -25.58 18.90
C GLY A 171 29.83 -26.26 20.11
N VAL A 172 30.57 -27.22 20.68
CA VAL A 172 30.65 -27.51 22.13
C VAL A 172 29.58 -28.47 22.71
N LYS A 173 29.73 -29.78 22.44
CA LYS A 173 29.59 -30.84 23.47
C LYS A 173 30.83 -30.82 24.39
N ARG A 174 31.12 -29.69 25.03
CA ARG A 174 32.22 -29.60 26.00
C ARG A 174 31.63 -29.10 27.31
N SER A 175 31.49 -30.05 28.22
CA SER A 175 31.22 -29.85 29.65
C SER A 175 32.15 -28.76 30.19
N VAL A 176 31.61 -27.57 30.47
CA VAL A 176 32.30 -26.58 31.29
C VAL A 176 31.36 -26.25 32.44
N LYS A 177 31.81 -26.61 33.64
CA LYS A 177 31.19 -26.29 34.92
C LYS A 177 31.02 -24.78 35.07
N SER A 178 29.94 -24.43 35.75
CA SER A 178 29.66 -23.13 36.37
C SER A 178 30.93 -22.45 36.84
N ASP A 179 31.32 -21.35 36.19
CA ASP A 179 31.67 -20.07 36.81
C ASP A 179 32.43 -19.22 35.79
N GLY A 180 31.78 -18.15 35.30
CA GLY A 180 32.38 -17.24 34.33
C GLY A 180 31.49 -16.84 33.14
N LYS A 181 30.21 -16.55 33.37
CA LYS A 181 29.28 -16.08 32.32
C LYS A 181 29.75 -14.79 31.60
N TYR A 182 30.66 -14.01 32.19
CA TYR A 182 31.09 -12.73 31.62
C TYR A 182 32.38 -12.81 30.78
N MET A 183 33.28 -13.77 31.04
CA MET A 183 34.56 -13.90 30.31
C MET A 183 34.45 -14.72 29.02
N MET A 184 33.47 -15.62 28.91
CA MET A 184 33.21 -16.40 27.69
C MET A 184 32.66 -15.52 26.55
N HIS A 185 32.01 -14.40 26.88
CA HIS A 185 31.37 -13.50 25.93
C HIS A 185 32.35 -12.76 25.01
N THR A 186 33.50 -12.31 25.54
CA THR A 186 34.46 -11.47 24.80
C THR A 186 35.34 -12.26 23.83
N GLN A 187 35.70 -13.49 24.17
CA GLN A 187 36.47 -14.39 23.29
C GLN A 187 35.58 -14.98 22.19
N CYS A 188 34.34 -15.37 22.52
CA CYS A 188 33.36 -15.80 21.51
C CYS A 188 33.04 -14.67 20.52
N PHE A 189 32.99 -13.41 20.99
CA PHE A 189 32.84 -12.23 20.14
C PHE A 189 34.00 -12.05 19.14
N LYS A 190 35.25 -12.14 19.57
CA LYS A 190 36.42 -12.07 18.66
C LYS A 190 36.42 -13.22 17.65
N LEU A 191 36.15 -14.44 18.08
CA LEU A 191 36.09 -15.61 17.20
C LEU A 191 34.92 -15.52 16.20
N PHE A 192 33.76 -15.01 16.63
CA PHE A 192 32.58 -14.78 15.82
C PHE A 192 32.87 -13.79 14.68
N TRP A 193 33.44 -12.63 15.00
CA TRP A 193 33.82 -11.64 14.00
C TRP A 193 34.94 -12.12 13.08
N LEU A 194 35.90 -12.91 13.60
CA LEU A 194 36.95 -13.50 12.77
C LEU A 194 36.40 -14.53 11.78
N THR A 195 35.49 -15.40 12.22
CA THR A 195 34.88 -16.44 11.38
C THR A 195 33.99 -15.83 10.29
N LEU A 196 33.19 -14.82 10.63
CA LEU A 196 32.40 -14.07 9.65
C LEU A 196 33.26 -13.27 8.68
N LYS A 197 34.40 -12.74 9.13
CA LYS A 197 35.35 -12.04 8.26
C LYS A 197 35.99 -12.99 7.24
N ILE A 198 36.27 -14.24 7.62
CA ILE A 198 36.78 -15.28 6.72
C ILE A 198 35.70 -15.74 5.72
N GLU A 199 34.45 -15.96 6.15
CA GLU A 199 33.34 -16.27 5.23
C GLU A 199 33.02 -15.12 4.26
N TYR A 200 33.08 -13.86 4.73
CA TYR A 200 32.88 -12.67 3.90
C TYR A 200 33.96 -12.53 2.81
N LEU A 201 35.22 -12.86 3.11
CA LEU A 201 36.30 -12.83 2.12
C LEU A 201 36.11 -13.87 1.01
N ASN A 202 35.41 -14.98 1.29
CA ASN A 202 35.10 -16.02 0.31
C ASN A 202 33.88 -15.72 -0.56
N PHE A 203 32.91 -14.93 -0.07
CA PHE A 203 31.70 -14.53 -0.81
C PHE A 203 31.73 -13.04 -1.18
N LYS A 204 32.56 -12.67 -2.16
CA LYS A 204 32.77 -11.27 -2.58
C LYS A 204 31.52 -10.51 -3.10
N SER A 205 30.36 -11.13 -3.27
CA SER A 205 29.18 -10.51 -3.89
C SER A 205 27.90 -10.43 -3.03
N ILE A 206 27.81 -11.13 -1.90
CA ILE A 206 26.55 -11.26 -1.13
C ILE A 206 26.70 -10.60 0.24
N ILE A 207 25.84 -9.63 0.55
CA ILE A 207 25.81 -8.98 1.86
C ILE A 207 25.23 -9.97 2.87
N GLN A 208 26.00 -10.28 3.92
CA GLN A 208 25.59 -11.18 5.00
C GLN A 208 25.38 -10.43 6.32
N TYR A 209 24.62 -11.01 7.25
CA TYR A 209 24.55 -10.51 8.61
C TYR A 209 25.90 -10.68 9.32
N PRO A 210 26.39 -9.70 10.10
CA PRO A 210 25.77 -8.42 10.48
C PRO A 210 26.08 -7.24 9.54
N TYR A 211 26.81 -7.45 8.45
CA TYR A 211 27.21 -6.39 7.51
C TYR A 211 26.02 -5.75 6.77
N ASN A 212 24.87 -6.42 6.72
CA ASN A 212 23.64 -5.87 6.18
C ASN A 212 23.08 -4.69 6.99
N LEU A 213 23.46 -4.55 8.27
CA LEU A 213 23.07 -3.46 9.18
C LEU A 213 23.83 -2.15 8.87
N SER A 214 23.68 -1.66 7.64
CA SER A 214 24.24 -0.39 7.18
C SER A 214 23.13 0.61 6.93
N TYR A 215 23.38 1.88 7.26
CA TYR A 215 22.46 2.99 6.96
C TYR A 215 22.12 3.06 5.47
N ARG A 216 23.09 2.77 4.59
CA ARG A 216 22.88 2.73 3.13
C ARG A 216 21.88 1.66 2.71
N ASN A 217 21.96 0.47 3.30
CA ASN A 217 21.04 -0.63 2.98
C ASN A 217 19.63 -0.35 3.50
N LEU A 218 19.53 0.26 4.69
CA LEU A 218 18.25 0.64 5.26
C LEU A 218 17.59 1.75 4.42
N LEU A 219 18.30 2.83 4.10
CA LEU A 219 17.77 3.87 3.21
C LEU A 219 17.34 3.32 1.85
N TYR A 220 18.14 2.43 1.27
CA TYR A 220 17.77 1.78 0.03
C TYR A 220 16.43 1.03 0.17
N PHE A 221 16.28 0.21 1.21
CA PHE A 221 15.04 -0.52 1.47
C PHE A 221 13.85 0.42 1.73
N MET A 222 14.06 1.51 2.47
CA MET A 222 13.01 2.50 2.73
C MET A 222 12.48 3.14 1.45
N ALA A 223 13.32 3.31 0.43
CA ALA A 223 12.91 3.82 -0.88
C ALA A 223 12.48 2.74 -1.90
N ALA A 224 12.92 1.49 -1.76
CA ALA A 224 12.58 0.41 -2.69
C ALA A 224 11.07 0.12 -2.73
N PRO A 225 10.47 -0.23 -3.89
CA PRO A 225 9.04 -0.49 -4.03
C PRO A 225 8.63 -1.90 -3.52
N THR A 226 9.13 -2.30 -2.36
CA THR A 226 8.78 -3.56 -1.68
C THR A 226 8.62 -3.33 -0.18
N LEU A 227 7.76 -4.15 0.45
CA LEU A 227 7.50 -4.09 1.89
C LEU A 227 8.28 -5.17 2.67
N CYS A 228 8.82 -6.18 1.98
CA CYS A 228 9.57 -7.27 2.60
C CYS A 228 11.07 -6.96 2.58
N TYR A 229 11.69 -6.80 3.74
CA TYR A 229 13.13 -6.61 3.87
C TYR A 229 13.89 -7.88 3.51
N GLU A 230 14.89 -7.73 2.63
CA GLU A 230 15.91 -8.73 2.34
C GLU A 230 17.29 -8.08 2.30
N ALA A 231 18.33 -8.83 2.68
CA ALA A 231 19.70 -8.31 2.68
C ALA A 231 20.21 -8.01 1.26
N ASN A 232 19.75 -8.78 0.27
CA ASN A 232 20.19 -8.67 -1.12
C ASN A 232 18.96 -8.69 -2.03
N TYR A 233 18.76 -7.61 -2.77
CA TYR A 233 17.69 -7.51 -3.78
C TYR A 233 18.26 -7.70 -5.18
N PRO A 234 17.49 -8.29 -6.11
CA PRO A 234 17.90 -8.36 -7.51
C PRO A 234 17.97 -6.94 -8.10
N ARG A 235 19.05 -6.62 -8.81
CA ARG A 235 19.34 -5.29 -9.34
C ARG A 235 19.45 -5.27 -10.85
N THR A 236 19.00 -4.19 -11.46
CA THR A 236 19.29 -3.91 -12.88
C THR A 236 20.70 -3.32 -13.02
N SER A 237 21.34 -3.56 -14.17
CA SER A 237 22.69 -3.06 -14.46
C SER A 237 22.74 -1.52 -14.56
N GLY A 238 21.69 -0.91 -15.11
CA GLY A 238 21.59 0.53 -15.32
C GLY A 238 20.15 1.03 -15.25
N ILE A 239 20.00 2.33 -15.52
CA ILE A 239 18.71 3.03 -15.63
C ILE A 239 18.40 3.22 -17.11
N ASN A 240 17.29 2.67 -17.59
CA ASN A 240 16.77 2.90 -18.93
C ASN A 240 15.97 4.22 -18.96
N LYS A 241 16.61 5.28 -19.46
CA LYS A 241 16.03 6.64 -19.53
C LYS A 241 14.78 6.71 -20.41
N SER A 242 14.72 5.96 -21.51
CA SER A 242 13.55 5.94 -22.41
C SER A 242 12.34 5.31 -21.71
N TYR A 243 12.56 4.18 -21.04
CA TYR A 243 11.52 3.54 -20.22
C TYR A 243 11.04 4.48 -19.12
N LEU A 244 11.95 5.11 -18.37
CA LEU A 244 11.62 6.05 -17.31
C LEU A 244 10.82 7.26 -17.84
N MET A 245 11.22 7.84 -18.98
CA MET A 245 10.51 8.96 -19.60
C MET A 245 9.08 8.56 -20.00
N ARG A 246 8.90 7.38 -20.61
CA ARG A 246 7.57 6.85 -20.93
C ARG A 246 6.70 6.69 -19.69
N ARG A 247 7.25 6.13 -18.60
CA ARG A 247 6.55 6.02 -17.32
C ARG A 247 6.21 7.38 -16.73
N ALA A 248 7.11 8.36 -16.80
CA ALA A 248 6.86 9.71 -16.32
C ALA A 248 5.73 10.42 -17.07
N LEU A 249 5.69 10.30 -18.40
CA LEU A 249 4.59 10.82 -19.22
C LEU A 249 3.26 10.14 -18.89
N GLU A 250 3.26 8.82 -18.69
CA GLU A 250 2.07 8.08 -18.26
C GLU A 250 1.57 8.54 -16.88
N ILE A 251 2.47 8.74 -15.91
CA ILE A 251 2.13 9.27 -14.58
C ILE A 251 1.46 10.63 -14.70
N LEU A 252 2.03 11.55 -15.50
CA LEU A 252 1.47 12.89 -15.69
C LEU A 252 0.09 12.85 -16.35
N PHE A 253 -0.06 12.05 -17.41
CA PHE A 253 -1.32 11.91 -18.14
C PHE A 253 -2.42 11.28 -17.28
N LEU A 254 -2.14 10.16 -16.61
CA LEU A 254 -3.11 9.44 -15.80
C LEU A 254 -3.53 10.24 -14.57
N PHE A 255 -2.59 10.94 -13.91
CA PHE A 255 -2.92 11.83 -12.80
C PHE A 255 -3.88 12.95 -13.23
N GLN A 256 -3.63 13.59 -14.36
CA GLN A 256 -4.55 14.62 -14.90
C GLN A 256 -5.89 14.02 -15.32
N LEU A 257 -5.90 12.82 -15.89
CA LEU A 257 -7.12 12.11 -16.24
C LEU A 257 -7.97 11.79 -15.01
N GLU A 258 -7.38 11.29 -13.93
CA GLU A 258 -8.09 11.04 -12.67
C GLU A 258 -8.76 12.30 -12.13
N LEU A 259 -8.03 13.42 -12.08
CA LEU A 259 -8.58 14.71 -11.64
C LEU A 259 -9.74 15.16 -12.52
N ALA A 260 -9.62 15.00 -13.84
CA ALA A 260 -10.69 15.34 -14.78
C ALA A 260 -11.92 14.44 -14.61
N LEU A 261 -11.74 13.13 -14.47
CA LEU A 261 -12.83 12.17 -14.26
C LEU A 261 -13.56 12.43 -12.95
N ILE A 262 -12.83 12.72 -11.86
CA ILE A 262 -13.45 13.07 -10.58
C ILE A 262 -14.28 14.35 -10.74
N GLN A 263 -13.70 15.42 -11.28
CA GLN A 263 -14.36 16.73 -11.36
C GLN A 263 -15.55 16.74 -12.33
N GLN A 264 -15.45 16.05 -13.46
CA GLN A 264 -16.47 16.10 -14.52
C GLN A 264 -17.52 14.98 -14.39
N TRP A 265 -17.15 13.82 -13.84
CA TRP A 265 -18.04 12.66 -13.79
C TRP A 265 -18.52 12.36 -12.37
N VAL A 266 -17.61 12.19 -11.40
CA VAL A 266 -17.99 11.80 -10.02
C VAL A 266 -18.70 12.94 -9.30
N VAL A 267 -18.11 14.14 -9.29
CA VAL A 267 -18.63 15.27 -8.52
C VAL A 267 -20.08 15.55 -8.90
N PRO A 268 -20.48 15.77 -10.18
CA PRO A 268 -21.86 16.09 -10.53
C PRO A 268 -22.86 14.98 -10.19
N VAL A 269 -22.47 13.71 -10.35
CA VAL A 269 -23.30 12.56 -9.97
C VAL A 269 -23.53 12.58 -8.47
N LEU A 270 -22.48 12.85 -7.69
CA LEU A 270 -22.58 12.88 -6.25
C LEU A 270 -23.38 14.06 -5.71
N GLN A 271 -23.22 15.27 -6.25
CA GLN A 271 -24.06 16.42 -5.83
C GLN A 271 -25.55 16.11 -6.01
N LYS A 272 -25.88 15.49 -7.15
CA LYS A 272 -27.24 15.03 -7.45
C LYS A 272 -27.65 13.90 -6.51
N ALA A 273 -26.74 13.00 -6.13
CA ALA A 273 -26.96 11.87 -5.22
C ALA A 273 -27.21 12.28 -3.76
N ILE A 274 -26.67 13.42 -3.31
CA ILE A 274 -26.79 13.91 -1.92
C ILE A 274 -28.13 14.63 -1.66
N LEU A 275 -28.67 15.36 -2.64
CA LEU A 275 -29.69 16.39 -2.41
C LEU A 275 -31.09 15.93 -1.93
N PRO A 276 -31.47 14.63 -1.94
CA PRO A 276 -32.70 14.21 -1.24
C PRO A 276 -32.62 12.90 -0.40
N ILE A 277 -31.46 12.52 0.18
CA ILE A 277 -31.35 11.20 0.86
C ILE A 277 -32.33 11.01 2.04
N HIS A 278 -32.72 12.09 2.71
CA HIS A 278 -33.65 12.01 3.84
C HIS A 278 -35.08 11.56 3.49
N ASN A 279 -35.48 11.60 2.22
CA ASN A 279 -36.85 11.27 1.79
C ASN A 279 -36.92 10.01 0.90
N TYR A 280 -35.87 9.16 0.86
CA TYR A 280 -35.83 8.08 -0.12
C TYR A 280 -36.48 6.76 0.28
N GLU A 281 -37.32 6.28 -0.65
CA GLU A 281 -37.61 4.86 -0.86
C GLU A 281 -36.34 4.12 -1.35
N GLY A 282 -36.17 2.86 -0.96
CA GLY A 282 -34.95 2.08 -1.24
C GLY A 282 -34.55 1.99 -2.73
N TYR A 283 -35.52 2.10 -3.65
CA TYR A 283 -35.28 2.08 -5.09
C TYR A 283 -34.38 3.24 -5.55
N THR A 284 -34.59 4.46 -5.04
CA THR A 284 -33.82 5.61 -5.49
C THR A 284 -32.39 5.60 -4.96
N ILE A 285 -32.15 4.97 -3.80
CA ILE A 285 -30.81 4.72 -3.28
C ILE A 285 -30.06 3.75 -4.20
N MET A 286 -30.72 2.67 -4.64
CA MET A 286 -30.14 1.71 -5.58
C MET A 286 -29.82 2.37 -6.93
N GLU A 287 -30.73 3.17 -7.49
CA GLU A 287 -30.50 3.92 -8.74
C GLU A 287 -29.26 4.83 -8.64
N ARG A 288 -29.12 5.55 -7.52
CA ARG A 288 -27.98 6.45 -7.27
C ARG A 288 -26.67 5.69 -7.13
N LEU A 289 -26.71 4.57 -6.42
CA LEU A 289 -25.57 3.69 -6.26
C LEU A 289 -25.07 3.17 -7.60
N LEU A 290 -25.97 2.70 -8.47
CA LEU A 290 -25.63 2.20 -9.80
C LEU A 290 -25.01 3.30 -10.68
N LYS A 291 -25.54 4.53 -10.64
CA LYS A 291 -24.97 5.67 -11.37
C LYS A 291 -23.57 6.05 -10.88
N LEU A 292 -23.28 5.89 -9.59
CA LEU A 292 -21.95 6.14 -9.03
C LEU A 292 -20.97 4.98 -9.28
N SER A 293 -21.48 3.75 -9.44
CA SER A 293 -20.65 2.54 -9.52
C SER A 293 -19.70 2.53 -10.71
N VAL A 294 -20.20 2.92 -11.89
CA VAL A 294 -19.40 2.95 -13.12
C VAL A 294 -18.23 3.95 -13.06
N PRO A 295 -18.45 5.26 -12.79
CA PRO A 295 -17.35 6.21 -12.68
C PRO A 295 -16.36 5.86 -11.58
N ASN A 296 -16.86 5.41 -10.42
CA ASN A 296 -16.00 4.99 -9.31
C ASN A 296 -15.09 3.83 -9.72
N HIS A 297 -15.67 2.77 -10.29
CA HIS A 297 -14.90 1.61 -10.72
C HIS A 297 -13.86 1.98 -11.78
N PHE A 298 -14.25 2.82 -12.74
CA PHE A 298 -13.34 3.28 -13.79
C PHE A 298 -12.14 4.05 -13.22
N ILE A 299 -12.37 4.98 -12.28
CA ILE A 299 -11.28 5.70 -11.59
C ILE A 299 -10.38 4.74 -10.82
N TRP A 300 -10.92 3.73 -10.15
CA TRP A 300 -10.13 2.71 -9.47
C TRP A 300 -9.24 1.90 -10.42
N LEU A 301 -9.70 1.59 -11.63
CA LEU A 301 -8.89 0.93 -12.66
C LEU A 301 -7.76 1.84 -13.15
N VAL A 302 -8.05 3.12 -13.38
CA VAL A 302 -7.05 4.12 -13.76
C VAL A 302 -6.01 4.28 -12.64
N PHE A 303 -6.46 4.42 -11.39
CA PHE A 303 -5.61 4.49 -10.20
C PHE A 303 -4.73 3.27 -10.03
N PHE A 304 -5.28 2.06 -10.24
CA PHE A 304 -4.51 0.84 -10.19
C PHE A 304 -3.35 0.88 -11.19
N TYR A 305 -3.61 1.23 -12.45
CA TYR A 305 -2.58 1.30 -13.47
C TYR A 305 -1.60 2.45 -13.19
N PHE A 306 -2.09 3.64 -12.84
CA PHE A 306 -1.29 4.80 -12.45
C PHE A 306 -0.28 4.45 -11.34
N PHE A 307 -0.76 3.89 -10.23
CA PHE A 307 0.07 3.65 -9.06
C PHE A 307 0.90 2.37 -9.18
N PHE A 308 0.26 1.20 -9.32
CA PHE A 308 0.95 -0.09 -9.28
C PHE A 308 1.77 -0.38 -10.53
N HIS A 309 1.32 0.11 -11.69
CA HIS A 309 2.08 -0.04 -12.91
C HIS A 309 3.04 1.13 -13.11
N SER A 310 2.57 2.37 -13.27
CA SER A 310 3.44 3.46 -13.71
C SER A 310 4.33 4.01 -12.58
N VAL A 311 3.79 4.34 -11.41
CA VAL A 311 4.58 4.90 -10.27
C VAL A 311 5.57 3.88 -9.72
N LEU A 312 5.13 2.66 -9.38
CA LEU A 312 6.04 1.66 -8.81
C LEU A 312 7.13 1.21 -9.79
N ASN A 313 6.85 1.10 -11.09
CA ASN A 313 7.90 0.80 -12.07
C ASN A 313 8.86 1.96 -12.28
N ALA A 314 8.39 3.21 -12.27
CA ALA A 314 9.28 4.37 -12.33
C ALA A 314 10.22 4.40 -11.11
N LEU A 315 9.66 4.16 -9.91
CA LEU A 315 10.44 4.05 -8.68
C LEU A 315 11.43 2.87 -8.72
N ALA A 316 11.00 1.71 -9.23
CA ALA A 316 11.85 0.54 -9.40
C ALA A 316 13.03 0.82 -10.33
N GLU A 317 12.78 1.49 -11.46
CA GLU A 317 13.81 1.87 -12.43
C GLU A 317 14.84 2.83 -11.81
N VAL A 318 14.38 3.89 -11.12
CA VAL A 318 15.26 4.84 -10.41
C VAL A 318 16.09 4.13 -9.33
N MET A 319 15.49 3.21 -8.59
CA MET A 319 16.16 2.45 -7.53
C MET A 319 16.97 1.25 -8.06
N LYS A 320 17.02 1.02 -9.39
CA LYS A 320 17.60 -0.17 -10.03
C LYS A 320 17.08 -1.49 -9.43
N PHE A 321 15.82 -1.52 -9.03
CA PHE A 321 15.14 -2.67 -8.45
C PHE A 321 14.59 -3.54 -9.58
N ALA A 322 15.00 -4.81 -9.62
CA ALA A 322 14.66 -5.71 -10.72
C ALA A 322 13.40 -6.55 -10.48
N ASP A 323 12.99 -6.77 -9.22
CA ASP A 323 11.72 -7.43 -8.92
C ASP A 323 10.55 -6.46 -9.19
N ARG A 324 9.95 -6.56 -10.37
CA ARG A 324 8.86 -5.66 -10.80
C ARG A 324 7.48 -6.34 -10.73
N GLU A 325 7.39 -7.47 -10.04
CA GLU A 325 6.14 -8.20 -9.84
C GLU A 325 5.30 -7.53 -8.74
N PHE A 326 4.71 -6.36 -9.05
CA PHE A 326 3.86 -5.62 -8.12
C PHE A 326 2.41 -6.13 -8.07
N TYR A 327 1.98 -6.81 -9.13
CA TYR A 327 0.64 -7.37 -9.29
C TYR A 327 0.69 -8.56 -10.26
N ARG A 328 -0.35 -9.40 -10.25
CA ARG A 328 -0.60 -10.50 -11.19
C ARG A 328 -1.89 -10.25 -11.97
N ASP A 329 -2.34 -11.21 -12.76
CA ASP A 329 -3.56 -11.19 -13.58
C ASP A 329 -4.85 -11.28 -12.75
N TRP A 330 -5.01 -10.36 -11.80
CA TRP A 330 -6.16 -10.29 -10.91
C TRP A 330 -7.50 -10.08 -11.65
N TRP A 331 -7.48 -9.56 -12.88
CA TRP A 331 -8.67 -9.42 -13.73
C TRP A 331 -9.25 -10.78 -14.16
N ASN A 332 -8.42 -11.83 -14.21
CA ASN A 332 -8.81 -13.21 -14.49
C ASN A 332 -9.17 -13.98 -13.19
N ALA A 333 -9.30 -13.31 -12.05
CA ALA A 333 -9.56 -13.98 -10.79
C ALA A 333 -10.89 -14.74 -10.80
N GLU A 334 -10.83 -16.06 -10.65
CA GLU A 334 -12.03 -16.92 -10.53
C GLU A 334 -12.64 -16.87 -9.13
N THR A 335 -11.87 -16.40 -8.14
CA THR A 335 -12.29 -16.28 -6.75
C THR A 335 -11.80 -14.97 -6.13
N ILE A 336 -12.57 -14.44 -5.17
CA ILE A 336 -12.16 -13.29 -4.36
C ILE A 336 -10.84 -13.55 -3.62
N VAL A 337 -10.57 -14.81 -3.24
CA VAL A 337 -9.30 -15.20 -2.63
C VAL A 337 -8.14 -14.96 -3.58
N TYR A 338 -8.23 -15.40 -4.84
CA TYR A 338 -7.17 -15.16 -5.82
C TYR A 338 -6.98 -13.66 -6.08
N PHE A 339 -8.08 -12.90 -6.23
CA PHE A 339 -8.03 -11.45 -6.40
C PHE A 339 -7.18 -10.77 -5.32
N TRP A 340 -7.46 -11.04 -4.04
CA TRP A 340 -6.72 -10.43 -2.92
C TRP A 340 -5.24 -10.84 -2.84
N GLN A 341 -4.86 -11.96 -3.46
CA GLN A 341 -3.47 -12.41 -3.55
C GLN A 341 -2.74 -11.81 -4.75
N ALA A 342 -3.46 -11.41 -5.79
CA ALA A 342 -2.91 -10.99 -7.08
C ALA A 342 -2.85 -9.47 -7.27
N TRP A 343 -3.74 -8.69 -6.65
CA TRP A 343 -3.86 -7.25 -6.94
C TRP A 343 -2.66 -6.42 -6.44
N ASN A 344 -2.19 -6.68 -5.21
CA ASN A 344 -1.11 -5.93 -4.55
C ASN A 344 -0.14 -6.92 -3.91
N ILE A 345 0.80 -7.38 -4.73
CA ILE A 345 1.78 -8.41 -4.37
C ILE A 345 2.69 -7.94 -3.22
N PRO A 346 3.18 -6.68 -3.15
CA PRO A 346 3.99 -6.22 -2.03
C PRO A 346 3.30 -6.40 -0.66
N VAL A 347 2.02 -6.01 -0.54
CA VAL A 347 1.25 -6.19 0.69
C VAL A 347 0.93 -7.65 0.93
N HIS A 348 0.52 -8.39 -0.11
CA HIS A 348 0.25 -9.82 0.01
C HIS A 348 1.47 -10.62 0.51
N LYS A 349 2.64 -10.44 -0.11
CA LYS A 349 3.92 -11.07 0.31
C LYS A 349 4.24 -10.72 1.76
N TRP A 350 4.02 -9.46 2.17
CA TRP A 350 4.21 -9.02 3.55
C TRP A 350 3.27 -9.74 4.52
N CYS A 351 1.97 -9.75 4.24
CA CYS A 351 0.97 -10.44 5.07
C CYS A 351 1.27 -11.93 5.21
N VAL A 352 1.66 -12.60 4.12
CA VAL A 352 2.01 -14.02 4.16
C VAL A 352 3.25 -14.28 5.02
N ARG A 353 4.31 -13.48 4.83
CA ARG A 353 5.61 -13.68 5.49
C ARG A 353 5.60 -13.27 6.96
N HIS A 354 4.94 -12.17 7.30
CA HIS A 354 5.07 -11.51 8.60
C HIS A 354 3.86 -11.68 9.51
N CYS A 355 2.70 -12.08 8.98
CA CYS A 355 1.50 -12.35 9.76
C CYS A 355 1.08 -13.82 9.67
N TYR A 356 0.76 -14.30 8.47
CA TYR A 356 0.17 -15.62 8.26
C TYR A 356 1.10 -16.77 8.67
N LYS A 357 2.32 -16.83 8.12
CA LYS A 357 3.29 -17.90 8.46
C LYS A 357 3.64 -17.92 9.95
N PRO A 358 3.91 -16.78 10.62
CA PRO A 358 4.11 -16.75 12.07
C PRO A 358 2.91 -17.26 12.88
N LEU A 359 1.67 -16.87 12.51
CA LEU A 359 0.47 -17.39 13.18
C LEU A 359 0.36 -18.92 13.05
N LEU A 360 0.64 -19.47 11.87
CA LEU A 360 0.68 -20.92 11.67
C LEU A 360 1.77 -21.58 12.52
N SER A 361 2.94 -20.96 12.66
CA SER A 361 4.05 -21.53 13.44
C SER A 361 3.76 -21.60 14.95
N ILE A 362 2.83 -20.78 15.44
CA ILE A 362 2.36 -20.79 16.85
C ILE A 362 1.23 -21.83 17.05
N GLY A 363 0.77 -22.50 15.98
CA GLY A 363 -0.29 -23.51 16.04
C GLY A 363 -1.69 -22.98 15.74
N CYS A 364 -1.82 -21.75 15.24
CA CYS A 364 -3.13 -21.20 14.84
C CYS A 364 -3.71 -21.98 13.64
N PRO A 365 -4.99 -22.39 13.67
CA PRO A 365 -5.66 -23.01 12.52
C PRO A 365 -5.61 -22.13 11.26
N LYS A 366 -5.51 -22.75 10.08
CA LYS A 366 -5.39 -22.01 8.80
C LYS A 366 -6.51 -20.98 8.58
N PHE A 367 -7.76 -21.36 8.85
CA PHE A 367 -8.90 -20.47 8.69
C PHE A 367 -8.83 -19.27 9.65
N ALA A 368 -8.52 -19.53 10.93
CA ALA A 368 -8.35 -18.46 11.92
C ALA A 368 -7.20 -17.51 11.52
N ALA A 369 -6.07 -18.03 11.06
CA ALA A 369 -4.95 -17.22 10.58
C ALA A 369 -5.32 -16.37 9.34
N GLN A 370 -6.13 -16.90 8.41
CA GLN A 370 -6.65 -16.14 7.27
C GLN A 370 -7.57 -15.00 7.73
N VAL A 371 -8.54 -15.30 8.60
CA VAL A 371 -9.46 -14.30 9.17
C VAL A 371 -8.69 -13.20 9.91
N SER A 372 -7.69 -13.55 10.73
CA SER A 372 -6.86 -12.57 11.42
C SER A 372 -6.11 -11.63 10.47
N VAL A 373 -5.57 -12.16 9.36
CA VAL A 373 -4.91 -11.33 8.34
C VAL A 373 -5.91 -10.39 7.65
N PHE A 374 -7.12 -10.87 7.35
CA PHE A 374 -8.18 -10.02 6.79
C PHE A 374 -8.64 -8.93 7.75
N LEU A 375 -8.80 -9.22 9.05
CA LEU A 375 -9.16 -8.23 10.06
C LEU A 375 -8.05 -7.18 10.25
N LEU A 376 -6.79 -7.60 10.23
CA LEU A 376 -5.66 -6.67 10.24
C LEU A 376 -5.67 -5.75 9.00
N SER A 377 -6.01 -6.29 7.83
CA SER A 377 -6.18 -5.49 6.62
C SER A 377 -7.36 -4.52 6.75
N ALA A 378 -8.50 -4.97 7.27
CA ALA A 378 -9.69 -4.14 7.50
C ALA A 378 -9.39 -2.97 8.45
N PHE A 379 -8.57 -3.19 9.49
CA PHE A 379 -8.10 -2.13 10.38
C PHE A 379 -7.33 -1.04 9.63
N PHE A 380 -6.38 -1.41 8.74
CA PHE A 380 -5.63 -0.42 7.97
C PHE A 380 -6.51 0.33 6.95
N HIS A 381 -7.49 -0.33 6.34
CA HIS A 381 -8.43 0.34 5.43
C HIS A 381 -9.30 1.35 6.18
N GLU A 382 -9.85 0.97 7.34
CA GLU A 382 -10.58 1.92 8.19
C GLU A 382 -9.67 3.06 8.62
N TYR A 383 -8.46 2.79 9.11
CA TYR A 383 -7.49 3.82 9.50
C TYR A 383 -7.22 4.84 8.38
N LEU A 384 -6.99 4.37 7.15
CA LEU A 384 -6.70 5.23 6.01
C LEU A 384 -7.90 6.08 5.59
N VAL A 385 -9.13 5.63 5.85
CA VAL A 385 -10.35 6.37 5.48
C VAL A 385 -10.85 7.23 6.64
N SER A 386 -10.95 6.68 7.84
CA SER A 386 -11.55 7.32 9.01
C SER A 386 -10.73 8.46 9.57
N ILE A 387 -9.39 8.36 9.58
CA ILE A 387 -8.52 9.40 10.15
C ILE A 387 -8.54 10.67 9.30
N PRO A 388 -8.27 10.63 7.98
CA PRO A 388 -8.33 11.85 7.16
C PRO A 388 -9.72 12.47 7.12
N LEU A 389 -10.78 11.65 7.16
CA LEU A 389 -12.17 12.13 7.12
C LEU A 389 -12.74 12.54 8.49
N HIS A 390 -12.08 12.21 9.60
CA HIS A 390 -12.64 12.28 10.96
C HIS A 390 -13.93 11.49 11.19
N MET A 391 -14.08 10.36 10.51
CA MET A 391 -15.31 9.56 10.52
C MET A 391 -15.07 8.15 11.03
N PHE A 392 -15.23 7.95 12.33
CA PHE A 392 -15.04 6.65 12.99
C PHE A 392 -16.31 5.80 12.99
N LYS A 393 -16.81 5.45 11.80
CA LYS A 393 -18.05 4.66 11.64
C LYS A 393 -17.83 3.19 11.28
N ALA A 394 -16.59 2.76 11.03
CA ALA A 394 -16.25 1.38 10.73
C ALA A 394 -16.87 0.83 9.43
N TRP A 395 -17.34 1.68 8.51
CA TRP A 395 -17.96 1.22 7.25
C TRP A 395 -16.96 0.49 6.36
N ALA A 396 -15.73 0.99 6.23
CA ALA A 396 -14.68 0.31 5.47
C ALA A 396 -14.25 -0.99 6.17
N PHE A 397 -14.18 -1.00 7.51
CA PHE A 397 -13.92 -2.20 8.29
C PHE A 397 -14.95 -3.31 8.04
N PHE A 398 -16.25 -2.99 8.12
CA PHE A 398 -17.33 -3.94 7.87
C PHE A 398 -17.36 -4.37 6.40
N GLY A 399 -17.16 -3.45 5.44
CA GLY A 399 -17.07 -3.77 4.02
C GLY A 399 -15.96 -4.79 3.72
N MET A 400 -14.78 -4.62 4.32
CA MET A 400 -13.68 -5.57 4.20
C MET A 400 -13.97 -6.90 4.90
N THR A 401 -14.62 -6.88 6.06
CA THR A 401 -14.97 -8.12 6.80
C THR A 401 -16.01 -8.94 6.04
N MET A 402 -16.96 -8.29 5.37
CA MET A 402 -17.97 -8.94 4.52
C MET A 402 -17.38 -9.62 3.27
N GLN A 403 -16.12 -9.34 2.92
CA GLN A 403 -15.43 -10.09 1.88
C GLN A 403 -15.11 -11.53 2.29
N ILE A 404 -15.05 -11.83 3.60
CA ILE A 404 -14.79 -13.19 4.11
C ILE A 404 -15.93 -14.16 3.72
N PRO A 405 -17.20 -13.92 4.09
CA PRO A 405 -18.29 -14.79 3.65
C PRO A 405 -18.45 -14.78 2.13
N LEU A 406 -18.24 -13.64 1.46
CA LEU A 406 -18.25 -13.57 0.00
C LEU A 406 -17.18 -14.48 -0.61
N SER A 407 -15.98 -14.57 -0.02
CA SER A 407 -14.91 -15.44 -0.52
C SER A 407 -15.27 -16.93 -0.46
N VAL A 408 -16.00 -17.35 0.58
CA VAL A 408 -16.54 -18.71 0.70
C VAL A 408 -17.60 -18.95 -0.37
N PHE A 409 -18.50 -17.99 -0.57
CA PHE A 409 -19.54 -18.05 -1.58
C PHE A 409 -18.99 -18.11 -3.01
N THR A 410 -18.07 -17.21 -3.38
CA THR A 410 -17.44 -17.22 -4.72
C THR A 410 -16.67 -18.52 -4.96
N SER A 411 -15.98 -19.05 -3.95
CA SER A 411 -15.29 -20.34 -4.06
C SER A 411 -16.26 -21.50 -4.26
N TRP A 412 -17.42 -21.46 -3.62
CA TRP A 412 -18.49 -22.44 -3.84
C TRP A 412 -19.08 -22.33 -5.26
N VAL A 413 -19.38 -21.13 -5.74
CA VAL A 413 -19.92 -20.91 -7.10
C VAL A 413 -18.93 -21.37 -8.17
N SER A 414 -17.66 -20.96 -8.05
CA SER A 414 -16.60 -21.31 -9.00
C SER A 414 -16.42 -22.83 -9.09
N LYS A 415 -16.44 -23.54 -7.95
CA LYS A 415 -16.36 -25.01 -7.92
C LYS A 415 -17.61 -25.73 -8.41
N ARG A 416 -18.81 -25.18 -8.15
CA ARG A 416 -20.09 -25.87 -8.43
C ARG A 416 -20.60 -25.65 -9.85
N PHE A 417 -20.33 -24.48 -10.44
CA PHE A 417 -20.85 -24.06 -11.74
C PHE A 417 -19.73 -23.91 -12.77
N SER A 418 -19.01 -22.78 -12.74
CA SER A 418 -17.86 -22.54 -13.62
C SER A 418 -16.97 -21.43 -13.06
N SER A 419 -15.70 -21.46 -13.45
CA SER A 419 -14.74 -20.40 -13.15
C SER A 419 -15.17 -19.02 -13.66
N ASN A 420 -15.81 -18.98 -14.83
CA ASN A 420 -16.32 -17.75 -15.44
C ASN A 420 -17.38 -17.07 -14.57
N TYR A 421 -18.31 -17.84 -13.98
CA TYR A 421 -19.29 -17.27 -13.04
C TYR A 421 -18.64 -16.77 -11.76
N GLY A 422 -17.59 -17.45 -11.29
CA GLY A 422 -16.74 -16.96 -10.21
C GLY A 422 -16.13 -15.59 -10.53
N ASN A 423 -15.55 -15.45 -11.72
CA ASN A 423 -14.99 -14.19 -12.20
C ASN A 423 -16.05 -13.07 -12.32
N MET A 424 -17.25 -13.38 -12.82
CA MET A 424 -18.36 -12.42 -12.85
C MET A 424 -18.71 -11.91 -11.45
N ILE A 425 -18.73 -12.78 -10.43
CA ILE A 425 -18.98 -12.37 -9.04
C ILE A 425 -17.86 -11.46 -8.52
N VAL A 426 -16.60 -11.75 -8.85
CA VAL A 426 -15.47 -10.89 -8.49
C VAL A 426 -15.67 -9.49 -9.07
N TRP A 427 -15.98 -9.37 -10.36
CA TRP A 427 -16.24 -8.08 -11.00
C TRP A 427 -17.43 -7.35 -10.39
N MET A 428 -18.54 -8.04 -10.15
CA MET A 428 -19.72 -7.46 -9.50
C MET A 428 -19.38 -6.91 -8.10
N SER A 429 -18.57 -7.64 -7.32
CA SER A 429 -18.11 -7.17 -6.02
C SER A 429 -17.22 -5.92 -6.12
N LEU A 430 -16.35 -5.84 -7.12
CA LEU A 430 -15.45 -4.69 -7.33
C LEU A 430 -16.14 -3.46 -7.94
N ILE A 431 -17.30 -3.65 -8.56
CA ILE A 431 -18.10 -2.55 -9.11
C ILE A 431 -19.04 -2.01 -8.04
N LEU A 432 -19.71 -2.87 -7.27
CA LEU A 432 -20.73 -2.46 -6.31
C LEU A 432 -20.19 -2.25 -4.89
N GLY A 433 -19.13 -2.93 -4.48
CA GLY A 433 -18.66 -2.91 -3.09
C GLY A 433 -18.15 -1.55 -2.63
N GLN A 434 -17.25 -0.94 -3.39
CA GLN A 434 -16.66 0.36 -3.04
C GLN A 434 -17.71 1.49 -3.03
N PRO A 435 -18.57 1.67 -4.05
CA PRO A 435 -19.59 2.73 -4.05
C PRO A 435 -20.53 2.70 -2.85
N VAL A 436 -20.86 1.51 -2.31
CA VAL A 436 -21.65 1.38 -1.07
C VAL A 436 -20.93 2.08 0.09
N ALA A 437 -19.65 1.76 0.29
CA ALA A 437 -18.86 2.34 1.37
C ALA A 437 -18.72 3.85 1.19
N ILE A 438 -18.42 4.29 -0.04
CA ILE A 438 -18.29 5.71 -0.40
C ILE A 438 -19.59 6.47 -0.08
N LEU A 439 -20.73 5.96 -0.55
CA LEU A 439 -22.03 6.59 -0.30
C LEU A 439 -22.35 6.67 1.19
N ALA A 440 -21.98 5.65 1.98
CA ALA A 440 -22.17 5.66 3.43
C ALA A 440 -21.34 6.76 4.12
N TYR A 441 -20.06 6.93 3.74
CA TYR A 441 -19.22 8.03 4.25
C TYR A 441 -19.72 9.40 3.77
N VAL A 442 -20.06 9.56 2.49
CA VAL A 442 -20.60 10.83 1.96
C VAL A 442 -21.89 11.22 2.68
N TYR A 443 -22.83 10.28 2.82
CA TYR A 443 -24.10 10.52 3.48
C TYR A 443 -23.89 10.98 4.92
N HIS A 444 -23.03 10.28 5.66
CA HIS A 444 -22.83 10.63 7.06
C HIS A 444 -22.10 11.98 7.21
N TYR A 445 -21.14 12.28 6.33
CA TYR A 445 -20.49 13.60 6.28
C TYR A 445 -21.51 14.72 6.00
N TYR A 446 -22.47 14.49 5.11
CA TYR A 446 -23.56 15.43 4.84
C TYR A 446 -24.44 15.65 6.08
N THR A 447 -24.87 14.58 6.75
CA THR A 447 -25.75 14.68 7.93
C THR A 447 -25.11 15.40 9.13
N LEU A 448 -23.78 15.28 9.29
CA LEU A 448 -23.07 15.92 10.39
C LEU A 448 -22.82 17.42 10.15
N ASN A 449 -22.67 17.82 8.88
CA ASN A 449 -22.18 19.16 8.56
C ASN A 449 -23.28 20.15 8.17
N ILE A 450 -24.46 19.72 7.67
CA ILE A 450 -25.44 20.66 7.06
C ILE A 450 -26.89 20.26 7.32
N GLY A 451 -27.55 20.98 8.23
CA GLY A 451 -28.99 21.24 8.14
C GLY A 451 -29.25 22.34 7.09
N GLY A 452 -29.56 21.96 5.85
CA GLY A 452 -30.32 22.79 4.90
C GLY A 452 -29.67 23.94 4.09
N ALA A 453 -28.36 24.19 4.10
CA ALA A 453 -27.79 25.31 3.29
C ALA A 453 -26.67 24.88 2.33
N ILE A 454 -27.01 24.95 1.03
CA ILE A 454 -26.20 25.10 -0.21
C ILE A 454 -24.75 24.58 -0.16
N ILE A 455 -24.52 23.45 -0.80
CA ILE A 455 -23.20 22.82 -0.92
C ILE A 455 -22.59 23.12 -2.31
N GLN A 456 -21.50 23.88 -2.34
CA GLN A 456 -20.43 23.59 -3.29
C GLN A 456 -19.75 22.33 -2.80
N VAL A 457 -20.15 21.18 -3.34
CA VAL A 457 -19.76 19.85 -2.87
C VAL A 457 -18.25 19.69 -2.99
N ASN A 458 -17.58 19.90 -1.87
CA ASN A 458 -16.19 19.60 -1.55
C ASN A 458 -15.99 18.08 -1.42
N VAL A 459 -16.35 17.32 -2.46
CA VAL A 459 -16.17 15.86 -2.52
C VAL A 459 -15.21 15.52 -3.65
N ILE A 460 -13.97 15.93 -3.48
CA ILE A 460 -12.93 15.62 -4.46
C ILE A 460 -12.24 14.29 -4.11
N PHE A 461 -12.36 13.75 -2.88
CA PHE A 461 -11.69 12.48 -2.54
C PHE A 461 -12.45 11.66 -1.50
N ILE A 462 -13.54 11.05 -1.93
CA ILE A 462 -13.87 9.69 -1.54
C ILE A 462 -13.78 8.86 -2.83
#